data_AF-A0ABD0QU32-F1
#
_entry.id   AF-A0ABD0QU32-F1
#
_cell.length_a   1.000
_cell.length_b   1.000
_cell.length_c   1.000
_cell.angle_alpha   90.00
_cell.angle_beta   90.00
_cell.angle_gamma   90.00
#
_symmetry.space_group_name_H-M   'P 1'
#
loop_
_entity.id
_entity.type
_entity.pdbx_description
1 polymer ?
#
loop_
_entity_poly.entity_id
_entity_poly.type
_entity_poly.pdbx_seq_one_letter_code
_entity_poly.pdbx_strand_id
1 'polypeptide(L)'
;DLMVGDEASECRSMLEVSYPMENGIVRSWEDMLHLWDHTFGPQRLNINPPDCKVLLTEPPLNPLKNRQKIAEVMFETYKFHGIYIAIQAVLTLYAQ
;
A
#
# COMPACT_ATOMS: atom_id res chain seq x y z
N ASP A 1 12.43 16.06 -7.03
CA ASP A 1 12.52 14.59 -6.86
C ASP A 1 11.65 14.16 -5.70
N LEU A 2 10.98 13.01 -5.84
CA LEU A 2 10.14 12.41 -4.80
C LEU A 2 10.96 11.37 -4.03
N MET A 3 10.90 11.41 -2.69
CA MET A 3 11.55 10.45 -1.81
C MET A 3 10.48 9.67 -1.04
N VAL A 4 10.68 8.36 -0.85
CA VAL A 4 9.68 7.47 -0.23
C VAL A 4 10.32 6.56 0.82
N GLY A 5 9.68 6.45 1.99
CA GLY A 5 10.12 5.57 3.07
C GLY A 5 11.42 6.05 3.74
N ASP A 6 12.39 5.15 3.89
CA ASP A 6 13.64 5.41 4.62
C ASP A 6 14.38 6.65 4.08
N GLU A 7 14.47 6.81 2.76
CA GLU A 7 15.10 7.96 2.12
C GLU A 7 14.42 9.29 2.50
N ALA A 8 13.08 9.32 2.51
CA ALA A 8 12.33 10.50 2.94
C ALA A 8 12.48 10.76 4.45
N SER A 9 12.66 9.70 5.23
CA SER A 9 12.87 9.81 6.68
C SER A 9 14.26 10.36 7.01
N GLU A 10 15.30 9.93 6.31
CA GLU A 10 16.68 10.41 6.49
C GLU A 10 16.81 11.90 6.16
N CYS A 11 16.12 12.35 5.11
CA CYS A 11 16.12 13.76 4.68
C CYS A 11 14.94 14.58 5.23
N ARG A 12 14.20 14.07 6.24
CA ARG A 12 12.92 14.64 6.69
C ARG A 12 12.96 16.13 7.03
N SER A 13 14.08 16.64 7.57
CA SER A 13 14.24 18.06 7.91
C SER A 13 14.32 18.99 6.69
N MET A 14 14.60 18.44 5.51
CA MET A 14 14.77 19.14 4.25
C MET A 14 13.58 18.93 3.29
N LEU A 15 12.56 18.18 3.72
CA LEU A 15 11.43 17.75 2.89
C LEU A 15 10.10 18.24 3.46
N GLU A 16 9.17 18.53 2.56
CA GLU A 16 7.76 18.57 2.89
C GLU A 16 7.22 17.13 2.86
N VAL A 17 6.93 16.57 4.04
CA VAL A 17 6.55 15.15 4.17
C VAL A 17 5.04 15.00 4.30
N SER A 18 4.44 14.21 3.41
CA SER A 18 3.05 13.77 3.51
C SER A 18 2.94 12.33 4.03
N TYR A 19 1.76 11.98 4.55
CA TYR A 19 1.42 10.62 4.97
C TYR A 19 0.16 10.19 4.23
N PRO A 20 0.21 9.16 3.36
CA PRO A 20 -0.96 8.73 2.59
C PRO A 20 -2.06 8.11 3.46
N MET A 21 -1.72 7.69 4.67
CA MET A 21 -2.63 6.99 5.60
C MET A 21 -2.70 7.71 6.94
N GLU A 22 -3.91 7.75 7.50
CA GLU A 22 -4.20 8.28 8.83
C GLU A 22 -5.10 7.29 9.57
N ASN A 23 -4.72 6.89 10.79
CA ASN A 23 -5.44 5.88 11.58
C ASN A 23 -5.72 4.58 10.81
N GLY A 24 -4.78 4.15 9.95
CA GLY A 24 -4.89 2.95 9.12
C GLY A 24 -5.78 3.10 7.88
N ILE A 25 -6.37 4.28 7.65
CA ILE A 25 -7.24 4.58 6.51
C ILE A 25 -6.47 5.39 5.47
N VAL A 26 -6.55 5.01 4.20
CA VAL A 26 -5.98 5.78 3.08
C VAL A 26 -6.72 7.11 2.92
N ARG A 27 -5.98 8.22 2.95
CA ARG A 27 -6.44 9.60 2.78
C ARG A 27 -5.99 10.22 1.46
N SER A 28 -4.76 9.95 1.02
CA SER A 28 -4.21 10.40 -0.26
C SER A 28 -3.90 9.18 -1.13
N TRP A 29 -4.67 9.00 -2.20
CA TRP A 29 -4.45 7.90 -3.14
C TRP A 29 -3.26 8.13 -4.05
N GLU A 30 -2.94 9.39 -4.35
CA GLU A 30 -1.76 9.77 -5.14
C GLU A 30 -0.48 9.38 -4.40
N ASP A 31 -0.34 9.80 -3.14
CA ASP A 31 0.81 9.42 -2.31
C ASP A 31 0.87 7.92 -2.03
N MET A 32 -0.30 7.27 -1.94
CA MET A 32 -0.35 5.81 -1.76
C MET A 32 0.14 5.06 -3.00
N LEU A 33 -0.14 5.56 -4.21
CA LEU A 33 0.40 5.01 -5.45
C LEU A 33 1.92 5.14 -5.49
N HIS A 34 2.48 6.29 -5.12
CA HIS A 34 3.94 6.44 -5.02
C HIS A 34 4.55 5.47 -4.00
N LEU A 35 3.88 5.26 -2.87
CA LEU A 35 4.32 4.30 -1.86
C LEU A 35 4.27 2.85 -2.39
N TRP A 36 3.23 2.49 -3.14
CA TRP A 36 3.13 1.17 -3.76
C TRP A 36 4.11 0.97 -4.91
N ASP A 37 4.35 1.99 -5.75
CA ASP A 37 5.36 1.96 -6.81
C ASP A 37 6.75 1.68 -6.23
N HIS A 38 7.10 2.38 -5.13
CA HIS A 38 8.33 2.12 -4.38
C HIS A 38 8.39 0.70 -3.82
N THR A 39 7.27 0.21 -3.27
CA THR A 39 7.19 -1.11 -2.65
C THR A 39 7.36 -2.24 -3.67
N PHE A 40 6.69 -2.16 -4.82
CA PHE A 40 6.75 -3.19 -5.86
C PHE A 40 7.99 -3.04 -6.76
N GLY A 41 8.53 -1.83 -6.85
CA GLY A 41 9.66 -1.48 -7.70
C GLY A 41 11.03 -1.99 -7.22
N PRO A 42 12.09 -1.65 -7.98
CA PRO A 42 13.44 -2.20 -7.80
C PRO A 42 14.08 -1.93 -6.43
N GLN A 43 13.69 -0.86 -5.77
CA GLN A 43 14.25 -0.45 -4.48
C GLN A 43 13.78 -1.35 -3.32
N ARG A 44 12.68 -2.10 -3.50
CA ARG A 44 12.10 -2.96 -2.47
C ARG A 44 11.92 -4.38 -3.00
N LEU A 45 10.72 -4.75 -3.44
CA LEU A 45 10.42 -6.14 -3.81
C LEU A 45 10.99 -6.53 -5.18
N ASN A 46 11.19 -5.56 -6.08
CA ASN A 46 11.68 -5.78 -7.45
C ASN A 46 10.90 -6.88 -8.18
N ILE A 47 9.58 -6.76 -8.21
CA ILE A 47 8.67 -7.73 -8.83
C ILE A 47 7.97 -7.13 -10.05
N ASN A 48 7.48 -8.01 -10.94
CA ASN A 48 6.51 -7.66 -11.95
C ASN A 48 5.10 -8.03 -11.44
N PRO A 49 4.25 -7.07 -11.04
CA PRO A 49 2.95 -7.37 -10.45
C PRO A 49 2.02 -8.28 -11.28
N PRO A 50 1.95 -8.19 -12.63
CA PRO A 50 1.19 -9.14 -13.47
C PRO A 50 1.53 -10.62 -13.27
N ASP A 51 2.76 -10.94 -12.89
CA ASP A 51 3.22 -12.32 -12.66
C ASP A 51 2.98 -12.80 -11.21
N CYS A 52 2.41 -11.92 -10.38
CA CYS A 52 2.28 -12.12 -8.94
C CYS A 52 0.82 -12.12 -8.48
N LYS A 53 0.60 -12.67 -7.28
CA LYS A 53 -0.61 -12.44 -6.48
C LYS A 53 -0.25 -11.60 -5.26
N VAL A 54 -1.18 -10.78 -4.78
CA VAL A 54 -0.96 -9.91 -3.61
C VAL A 54 -1.99 -10.18 -2.52
N LEU A 55 -1.50 -10.32 -1.28
CA LEU A 55 -2.33 -10.30 -0.08
C LEU A 55 -2.09 -8.98 0.64
N LEU A 56 -3.17 -8.22 0.86
CA LEU A 56 -3.16 -6.96 1.58
C LEU A 56 -3.93 -7.11 2.89
N THR A 57 -3.68 -6.19 3.81
CA THR A 57 -4.43 -6.13 5.07
C THR A 57 -5.15 -4.79 5.19
N GLU A 58 -6.30 -4.80 5.87
CA GLU A 58 -7.06 -3.58 6.18
C GLU A 58 -7.41 -3.52 7.67
N PRO A 59 -7.60 -2.31 8.23
CA PRO A 59 -8.04 -2.16 9.61
C PRO A 59 -9.49 -2.65 9.77
N PRO A 60 -9.90 -3.02 11.00
CA PRO A 60 -11.31 -3.21 11.32
C PRO A 60 -12.13 -1.99 10.91
N LEU A 61 -13.35 -2.21 10.41
CA LEU A 61 -14.29 -1.15 10.02
C LEU A 61 -13.77 -0.22 8.89
N ASN A 62 -12.87 -0.70 8.03
CA ASN A 62 -12.50 0.03 6.81
C ASN A 62 -13.74 0.27 5.93
N PRO A 63 -14.00 1.51 5.44
CA PRO A 63 -15.11 1.76 4.54
C PRO A 63 -15.05 0.90 3.28
N LEU A 64 -16.18 0.34 2.87
CA LEU A 64 -16.26 -0.51 1.66
C LEU A 64 -15.68 0.19 0.42
N LYS A 65 -15.90 1.50 0.30
CA LYS A 65 -15.37 2.32 -0.80
C LYS A 65 -13.84 2.27 -0.88
N ASN A 66 -13.16 2.28 0.26
CA ASN A 66 -11.70 2.19 0.30
C ASN A 66 -11.25 0.79 -0.14
N ARG A 67 -11.89 -0.25 0.38
CA ARG A 67 -11.61 -1.64 -0.04
C ARG A 67 -11.80 -1.84 -1.54
N GLN A 68 -12.87 -1.27 -2.11
CA GLN A 68 -13.12 -1.27 -3.56
C GLN A 68 -12.02 -0.52 -4.31
N LYS A 69 -11.60 0.65 -3.83
CA LYS A 69 -10.53 1.42 -4.48
C LYS A 69 -9.18 0.73 -4.41
N ILE A 70 -8.85 0.03 -3.32
CA ILE A 70 -7.66 -0.84 -3.25
C ILE A 70 -7.75 -1.91 -4.34
N ALA A 71 -8.88 -2.61 -4.45
CA ALA A 71 -9.06 -3.65 -5.46
C ALA A 71 -8.94 -3.11 -6.89
N GLU A 72 -9.56 -1.96 -7.17
CA GLU A 72 -9.45 -1.23 -8.44
C GLU A 72 -7.99 -0.93 -8.76
N VAL A 73 -7.24 -0.30 -7.84
CA VAL A 73 -5.82 0.02 -8.07
C VAL A 73 -4.98 -1.23 -8.33
N MET A 74 -5.16 -2.29 -7.53
CA MET A 74 -4.36 -3.51 -7.66
C MET A 74 -4.62 -4.25 -8.97
N PHE A 75 -5.85 -4.26 -9.48
CA PHE A 75 -6.18 -4.90 -10.76
C PHE A 75 -6.02 -3.97 -11.96
N GLU A 76 -6.38 -2.70 -11.86
CA GLU A 76 -6.42 -1.80 -13.00
C GLU A 76 -5.10 -1.07 -13.23
N THR A 77 -4.43 -0.65 -12.16
CA THR A 77 -3.13 0.02 -12.24
C THR A 77 -2.00 -0.99 -12.25
N TYR A 78 -1.93 -1.85 -11.23
CA TYR A 78 -0.82 -2.80 -11.09
C TYR A 78 -1.03 -4.13 -11.83
N LYS A 79 -2.26 -4.46 -12.24
CA LYS A 79 -2.55 -5.68 -13.01
C LYS A 79 -2.16 -6.97 -12.31
N PHE A 80 -2.18 -7.03 -10.97
CA PHE A 80 -1.91 -8.28 -10.24
C PHE A 80 -2.81 -9.42 -10.71
N HIS A 81 -2.26 -10.62 -10.81
CA HIS A 81 -3.01 -11.81 -11.26
C HIS A 81 -4.13 -12.21 -10.30
N GLY A 82 -3.97 -11.91 -9.01
CA GLY A 82 -4.99 -12.15 -8.00
C GLY A 82 -4.74 -11.35 -6.74
N ILE A 83 -5.82 -10.95 -6.08
CA ILE A 83 -5.77 -10.18 -4.84
C ILE A 83 -6.57 -10.87 -3.73
N TYR A 84 -6.11 -10.71 -2.50
CA TYR A 84 -6.90 -10.99 -1.30
C TYR A 84 -6.69 -9.87 -0.29
N ILE A 85 -7.76 -9.38 0.34
CA ILE A 85 -7.68 -8.32 1.37
C ILE A 85 -8.26 -8.89 2.67
N ALA A 86 -7.43 -9.01 3.70
CA ALA A 86 -7.80 -9.61 4.98
C ALA A 86 -7.85 -8.56 6.11
N ILE A 87 -8.67 -8.81 7.13
CA ILE A 87 -8.70 -7.97 8.33
C ILE A 87 -7.45 -8.29 9.17
N GLN A 88 -6.70 -7.26 9.57
CA GLN A 88 -5.46 -7.39 10.33
C GLN A 88 -5.62 -8.23 11.63
N ALA A 89 -6.65 -7.94 12.42
CA ALA A 89 -6.91 -8.65 13.67
C ALA A 89 -7.20 -10.15 13.46
N VAL A 90 -7.86 -10.51 12.36
CA VAL A 90 -8.16 -11.93 12.03
C VAL A 90 -6.88 -12.69 11.68
N LEU A 91 -6.01 -12.10 10.85
CA LEU A 91 -4.71 -12.72 10.53
C LEU A 91 -3.82 -12.83 11.76
N THR A 92 -3.89 -11.86 12.67
CA THR A 92 -3.14 -11.91 13.93
C THR A 92 -3.59 -13.09 14.79
N LEU A 93 -4.90 -13.35 14.88
CA LEU A 93 -5.43 -14.52 15.59
C LEU A 93 -5.04 -15.85 14.93
N TYR A 94 -4.96 -15.91 13.60
CA TYR A 94 -4.51 -17.12 12.90
C TYR A 94 -3.03 -17.43 13.09
N ALA A 95 -2.21 -16.44 13.43
CA ALA A 95 -0.77 -16.60 13.65
C ALA A 95 -0.41 -16.90 15.11
N GLN A 96 -1.39 -17.06 16.00
CA GLN A 96 -1.19 -17.43 17.41
C GLN A 96 -0.85 -18.91 17.59
#